data_AF-A0AAD5MTL8-F1
#
_entry.id   AF-A0AAD5MTL8-F1
#
_cell.length_a   1.000
_cell.length_b   1.000
_cell.length_c   1.000
_cell.angle_alpha   90.00
_cell.angle_beta   90.00
_cell.angle_gamma   90.00
#
_symmetry.space_group_name_H-M   'P 1'
#
loop_
_entity.id
_entity.type
_entity.pdbx_description
1 polymer ?
#
loop_
_entity_poly.entity_id
_entity_poly.type
_entity_poly.pdbx_seq_one_letter_code
_entity_poly.pdbx_strand_id
1 'polypeptide(L)' 'MSMMNDTNRTAALIAINSLRARAVLGQLGNLPRGTHMNRLAWNCSLEEIAQRIVNGCVLFQTRGQAMDSIA' A
#
# COMPACT_ATOMS: atom_id res chain seq x y z
N MET A 1 -12.22 -13.27 -9.56
CA MET A 1 -12.87 -13.01 -8.25
C MET A 1 -11.82 -12.40 -7.34
N SER A 2 -11.98 -11.15 -6.91
CA SER A 2 -11.01 -10.50 -6.00
C SER A 2 -11.11 -11.16 -4.63
N MET A 3 -9.98 -11.51 -4.02
CA MET A 3 -9.96 -12.05 -2.65
C MET A 3 -10.20 -10.96 -1.59
N MET A 4 -10.17 -9.68 -2.00
CA MET A 4 -10.39 -8.53 -1.14
C MET A 4 -11.90 -8.19 -1.09
N ASN A 5 -12.52 -8.32 0.08
CA ASN A 5 -13.89 -7.83 0.33
C ASN A 5 -13.87 -6.42 0.94
N ASP A 6 -15.02 -5.77 1.07
CA ASP A 6 -15.11 -4.38 1.55
C ASP A 6 -14.56 -4.19 2.97
N THR A 7 -14.73 -5.19 3.84
CA THR A 7 -14.14 -5.19 5.18
C THR A 7 -12.61 -5.15 5.10
N ASN A 8 -12.00 -5.97 4.25
CA ASN A 8 -10.56 -6.03 4.06
C ASN A 8 -10.03 -4.74 3.41
N ARG A 9 -10.74 -4.19 2.41
CA ARG A 9 -10.41 -2.89 1.79
C ARG A 9 -10.38 -1.78 2.84
N THR A 10 -11.44 -1.72 3.65
CA THR A 10 -11.60 -0.70 4.70
C THR A 10 -10.51 -0.82 5.76
N ALA A 11 -10.25 -2.04 6.24
CA ALA A 11 -9.22 -2.29 7.24
C ALA A 11 -7.82 -1.90 6.73
N ALA A 12 -7.47 -2.30 5.49
CA ALA A 12 -6.19 -1.94 4.87
C ALA A 12 -6.04 -0.42 4.70
N LEU A 13 -7.08 0.25 4.23
CA LEU A 13 -7.07 1.70 4.03
C LEU A 13 -6.95 2.47 5.35
N ILE A 14 -7.64 2.04 6.40
CA ILE A 14 -7.52 2.62 7.75
C ILE A 14 -6.11 2.44 8.29
N ALA A 15 -5.56 1.22 8.18
CA ALA A 15 -4.22 0.92 8.69
C ALA A 15 -3.15 1.80 8.02
N ILE A 16 -3.14 1.88 6.69
CA ILE A 16 -2.14 2.66 5.96
C ILE A 16 -2.28 4.16 6.22
N ASN A 17 -3.49 4.68 6.29
CA ASN A 17 -3.71 6.10 6.59
C ASN A 17 -3.35 6.45 8.04
N SER A 18 -3.56 5.53 8.99
CA SER A 18 -3.13 5.72 10.38
C SER A 18 -1.60 5.75 10.49
N LEU A 19 -0.89 4.89 9.75
CA LEU A 19 0.57 4.92 9.67
C LEU A 19 1.06 6.23 9.04
N ARG A 20 0.46 6.69 7.94
CA ARG A 20 0.80 7.97 7.29
C ARG A 20 0.62 9.16 8.25
N ALA A 21 -0.46 9.16 9.04
CA ALA A 21 -0.70 10.18 10.06
C ALA A 21 0.37 10.15 11.17
N ARG A 22 0.73 8.96 11.67
CA ARG A 22 1.82 8.84 12.66
C ARG A 22 3.18 9.25 12.07
N ALA A 23 3.44 8.93 10.81
CA ALA A 23 4.67 9.27 10.11
C ALA A 23 4.85 10.80 10.03
N VAL A 24 3.81 11.52 9.57
CA VAL A 24 3.89 12.98 9.42
C VAL A 24 4.06 13.69 10.77
N LEU A 25 3.56 13.10 11.86
CA LEU A 25 3.75 13.59 13.22
C LEU A 25 5.13 13.26 13.82
N GLY A 26 5.98 12.50 13.11
CA GLY A 26 7.27 12.03 13.61
C GLY A 26 7.14 10.99 14.72
N GLN A 27 6.05 10.21 14.73
CA GLN A 27 5.75 9.19 15.76
C GLN A 27 6.12 7.77 15.32
N LEU A 28 6.83 7.63 14.20
CA LEU A 28 7.31 6.35 13.68
C LEU A 28 8.84 6.32 13.72
N GLY A 29 9.39 5.76 14.80
CA GLY A 29 10.83 5.67 15.01
C GLY A 29 11.51 7.04 14.96
N ASN A 30 12.67 7.10 14.30
CA ASN A 30 13.46 8.33 14.12
C ASN A 30 13.09 9.09 12.84
N LEU A 31 11.88 8.89 12.29
CA LEU A 31 11.43 9.66 11.14
C LEU A 31 11.16 11.12 11.57
N PRO A 32 11.65 12.11 10.81
CA PRO A 32 11.38 13.51 11.11
C PRO A 32 9.89 13.81 10.91
N ARG A 33 9.43 14.88 11.56
CA ARG A 33 8.11 15.46 11.26
C ARG A 33 8.05 15.89 9.80
N GLY A 34 6.94 15.59 9.16
CA GLY A 34 6.66 15.98 7.79
C GLY A 34 5.54 17.00 7.70
N THR A 35 5.26 17.44 6.47
CA THR A 35 4.06 18.21 6.13
C THR A 35 3.45 17.63 4.84
N HIS A 36 2.21 18.00 4.52
CA HIS A 36 1.54 17.65 3.25
C HIS A 36 1.40 16.14 2.96
N MET A 37 1.25 15.31 3.99
CA MET A 37 1.00 13.86 3.84
C MET A 37 -0.50 13.58 3.63
N ASN A 38 -0.94 13.54 2.38
CA ASN A 38 -2.36 13.33 2.05
C ASN A 38 -2.86 11.93 2.43
N ARG A 39 -4.14 11.84 2.79
CA ARG A 39 -4.83 10.55 2.96
C ARG A 39 -4.98 9.87 1.62
N LEU A 40 -4.79 8.55 1.62
CA LEU A 40 -5.08 7.70 0.48
C LEU A 40 -6.58 7.41 0.42
N ALA A 41 -7.08 7.25 -0.80
CA ALA A 41 -8.39 6.68 -1.08
C ALA A 41 -8.19 5.29 -1.69
N TRP A 42 -9.19 4.41 -1.50
CA TRP A 42 -9.18 3.12 -2.19
C TRP A 42 -9.37 3.32 -3.70
N ASN A 43 -8.63 2.56 -4.51
CA ASN A 43 -8.77 2.57 -5.96
C ASN A 43 -8.87 1.12 -6.46
N CYS A 44 -10.03 0.77 -7.02
CA CYS A 44 -10.30 -0.60 -7.47
C CYS A 44 -9.42 -1.03 -8.65
N SER A 45 -8.94 -0.09 -9.49
CA SER A 45 -8.04 -0.42 -10.59
C SER A 45 -6.64 -0.82 -10.07
N LEU A 46 -6.15 -0.11 -9.04
CA LEU A 46 -4.89 -0.48 -8.37
C LEU A 46 -5.02 -1.80 -7.62
N GLU A 47 -6.17 -2.07 -7.01
CA GLU A 47 -6.46 -3.38 -6.40
C GLU A 47 -6.41 -4.50 -7.43
N GLU A 48 -7.00 -4.32 -8.61
CA GLU A 48 -7.00 -5.34 -9.65
C GLU A 48 -5.58 -5.66 -10.13
N ILE A 49 -4.75 -4.62 -10.33
CA ILE A 49 -3.33 -4.79 -10.67
C ILE A 49 -2.60 -5.56 -9.58
N ALA A 50 -2.80 -5.19 -8.31
CA ALA A 50 -2.21 -5.89 -7.17
C ALA A 50 -2.65 -7.36 -7.13
N GLN A 51 -3.93 -7.65 -7.39
CA GLN A 51 -4.47 -9.02 -7.43
C GLN A 51 -3.83 -9.83 -8.56
N ARG A 52 -3.61 -9.23 -9.75
CA ARG A 52 -2.92 -9.90 -10.87
C ARG A 52 -1.48 -10.26 -10.52
N ILE A 53 -0.76 -9.35 -9.84
CA ILE A 53 0.62 -9.58 -9.41
C ILE A 53 0.70 -10.76 -8.43
N VAL A 54 -0.15 -10.77 -7.39
CA VAL A 54 -0.12 -11.85 -6.39
C VAL A 54 -0.64 -13.18 -6.94
N ASN A 55 -1.58 -13.17 -7.89
CA ASN A 55 -2.03 -14.39 -8.58
C ASN A 55 -0.90 -15.07 -9.35
N GLY A 56 0.08 -14.29 -9.82
CA GLY A 56 1.29 -14.83 -10.45
C GLY A 56 2.26 -15.50 -9.47
N CYS A 57 2.00 -15.46 -8.15
CA CYS A 57 2.87 -15.96 -7.08
C CYS A 57 4.35 -15.62 -7.30
N VAL A 58 4.63 -14.45 -7.88
CA VAL A 58 5.98 -13.91 -7.99
C VAL A 58 6.32 -13.42 -6.59
N LEU A 59 6.79 -14.35 -5.74
CA LEU A 59 7.47 -13.96 -4.52
C LEU A 59 8.60 -13.04 -4.97
N PHE A 60 8.49 -11.75 -4.68
CA PHE A 60 9.59 -10.81 -4.79
C PHE A 60 10.62 -11.18 -3.71
N GLN A 61 11.22 -12.35 -3.84
CA GLN A 61 12.40 -12.70 -3.08
C GLN A 61 13.51 -11.80 -3.61
N THR A 62 13.92 -10.91 -2.71
CA THR A 62 15.18 -10.14 -2.74
C THR A 62 15.31 -9.08 -3.85
N ARG A 63 15.19 -7.81 -3.41
CA ARG A 63 15.84 -6.60 -3.94
C ARG A 63 15.90 -6.47 -5.48
N GLY A 64 14.93 -5.74 -6.04
CA GLY A 64 15.21 -4.85 -7.18
C GLY A 64 14.60 -5.15 -8.55
N GLN A 65 13.62 -6.05 -8.70
CA GLN A 65 13.11 -6.40 -10.05
C GLN A 65 11.61 -6.11 -10.29
N ALA A 66 10.93 -5.38 -9.41
CA ALA A 66 9.49 -5.13 -9.56
C ALA A 66 9.12 -3.84 -10.33
N MET A 67 10.08 -2.95 -10.56
CA MET A 67 9.81 -1.66 -11.24
C MET A 67 9.99 -1.73 -12.76
N ASP A 68 10.61 -2.79 -13.30
CA ASP A 68 10.93 -2.88 -14.73
C ASP A 68 9.84 -3.54 -15.58
N SER A 69 8.80 -4.11 -14.97
CA SER A 69 7.69 -4.76 -15.67
C SER A 69 6.41 -3.90 -15.75
N ILE A 70 6.50 -2.61 -15.42
CA ILE A 70 5.41 -1.62 -15.63
C ILE A 70 5.83 -0.56 -16.67
N ALA A 71 6.72 -0.93 -17.60
CA ALA A 71 7.05 -0.13 -18.79
C ALA A 71 6.25 -0.61 -20.01
#